data_AF-A0A484APU6-F1
#
_entry.id   AF-A0A484APU6-F1
#
_cell.length_a   1.000
_cell.length_b   1.000
_cell.length_c   1.000
_cell.angle_alpha   90.00
_cell.angle_beta   90.00
_cell.angle_gamma   90.00
#
_symmetry.space_group_name_H-M   'P 1'
#
loop_
_entity.id
_entity.type
_entity.pdbx_description
1 polymer ?
#
loop_
_entity_poly.entity_id
_entity_poly.type
_entity_poly.pdbx_seq_one_letter_code
_entity_poly.pdbx_strand_id
1 'polypeptide(L)'
;MLTSLEHRFHIPEYLMNMIRSYLQDRILLYSTQTGTKRYRVTGGAAQGSILGPDLWNISYDDILRLEMPEDTFLIGYADDIAAVITARNTVVWKMGR
;
A
#
# COMPACT_ATOMS: atom_id res chain seq x y z
N MET A 1 -0.08 6.53 -4.34
CA MET A 1 1.09 6.02 -5.09
C MET A 1 1.62 6.98 -6.15
N LEU A 2 1.00 7.12 -7.33
CA LEU A 2 1.54 8.01 -8.39
C LEU A 2 1.61 9.46 -7.90
N THR A 3 0.54 9.94 -7.27
CA THR A 3 0.50 11.25 -6.61
C THR A 3 1.60 11.41 -5.55
N SER A 4 1.83 10.37 -4.73
CA SER A 4 2.87 10.36 -3.70
C SER A 4 4.26 10.42 -4.32
N LEU A 5 4.53 9.65 -5.37
CA LEU A 5 5.78 9.71 -6.14
C LEU A 5 6.06 11.13 -6.66
N GLU A 6 5.03 11.76 -7.22
CA GLU A 6 5.12 13.08 -7.85
C GLU A 6 5.32 14.20 -6.83
N HIS A 7 4.51 14.26 -5.78
CA HIS A 7 4.48 15.41 -4.86
C HIS A 7 5.25 15.21 -3.56
N ARG A 8 5.57 13.96 -3.19
CA ARG A 8 6.21 13.65 -1.90
C ARG A 8 7.64 13.18 -2.09
N PHE A 9 7.85 12.21 -2.98
CA PHE A 9 9.19 11.69 -3.29
C PHE A 9 9.93 12.55 -4.31
N HIS A 10 9.24 13.47 -4.99
CA HIS A 10 9.82 14.39 -5.97
C HIS A 10 10.70 13.67 -7.01
N ILE A 11 10.22 12.52 -7.50
CA ILE A 11 11.01 11.74 -8.44
C ILE A 11 11.19 12.50 -9.77
N PRO A 12 12.37 12.40 -10.41
CA PRO A 12 12.59 12.97 -11.73
C PRO A 12 11.53 12.55 -12.75
N GLU A 13 11.14 13.49 -13.63
CA GLU A 13 10.06 13.29 -14.60
C GLU A 13 10.28 12.06 -15.50
N TYR A 14 11.53 11.79 -15.90
CA TYR A 14 11.85 10.62 -16.73
C TYR A 14 11.55 9.29 -16.01
N LEU A 15 11.80 9.21 -14.69
CA LEU A 15 11.43 8.04 -13.88
C LEU A 15 9.92 7.96 -13.69
N MET A 16 9.25 9.10 -13.50
CA MET A 16 7.78 9.13 -13.41
C MET A 16 7.14 8.59 -14.69
N ASN A 17 7.68 8.96 -15.86
CA ASN A 17 7.23 8.45 -17.15
C ASN A 17 7.49 6.95 -17.29
N MET A 18 8.63 6.44 -16.83
CA MET A 18 8.89 5.00 -16.77
C MET A 18 7.89 4.26 -15.88
N ILE A 19 7.56 4.79 -14.70
CA ILE A 19 6.60 4.16 -13.77
C ILE A 19 5.18 4.18 -14.37
N ARG A 20 4.74 5.31 -14.93
CA ARG A 20 3.46 5.39 -15.66
C ARG A 20 3.42 4.36 -16.79
N SER A 21 4.51 4.23 -17.54
CA SER A 21 4.62 3.23 -18.60
C SER A 21 4.64 1.79 -18.09
N TYR A 22 5.19 1.53 -16.91
CA TYR A 22 5.21 0.21 -16.30
C TYR A 22 3.82 -0.23 -15.82
N LEU A 23 2.97 0.73 -15.40
CA LEU A 23 1.65 0.46 -14.83
C LEU A 23 0.52 0.48 -15.87
N GLN A 24 0.74 1.05 -17.06
CA GLN A 24 -0.27 1.15 -18.11
C GLN A 24 -0.43 -0.15 -18.92
N ASP A 25 -1.63 -0.35 -19.49
CA ASP A 25 -1.96 -1.40 -20.47
C ASP A 25 -1.53 -2.83 -20.10
N ARG A 26 -1.49 -3.14 -18.81
CA ARG A 26 -1.11 -4.47 -18.32
C ARG A 26 -2.20 -5.50 -18.58
N ILE A 27 -1.78 -6.65 -19.07
CA ILE A 27 -2.67 -7.77 -19.38
C ILE A 27 -2.14 -9.03 -18.70
N LEU A 28 -2.97 -9.62 -17.85
CA LEU A 28 -2.73 -10.93 -17.27
C LEU A 28 -3.14 -12.01 -18.27
N LEU A 29 -2.21 -12.91 -18.58
CA LEU A 29 -2.44 -14.11 -19.35
C LEU A 29 -2.46 -15.30 -18.40
N TYR A 30 -3.50 -16.13 -18.48
CA TYR A 30 -3.60 -17.33 -17.67
C TYR A 30 -4.29 -18.47 -18.42
N SER A 31 -3.84 -19.69 -18.15
CA SER A 31 -4.36 -20.90 -18.78
C SER A 31 -5.63 -21.39 -18.09
N THR A 32 -6.63 -21.77 -18.87
CA THR A 32 -7.84 -22.47 -18.43
C THR A 32 -8.00 -23.77 -19.21
N GLN A 33 -8.92 -24.64 -18.77
CA GLN A 33 -9.24 -25.89 -19.49
C GLN A 33 -9.68 -25.66 -20.95
N THR A 34 -10.15 -24.45 -21.25
CA THR A 34 -10.64 -24.02 -22.57
C THR A 34 -9.64 -23.16 -23.35
N GLY A 35 -8.38 -23.04 -22.89
CA GLY A 35 -7.33 -22.26 -23.54
C GLY A 35 -6.83 -21.06 -22.71
N THR A 36 -6.04 -20.18 -23.32
CA THR A 36 -5.49 -18.99 -22.64
C THR A 36 -6.53 -17.88 -22.58
N LYS A 37 -6.76 -17.33 -21.39
CA LYS A 37 -7.59 -16.13 -21.18
C LYS A 37 -6.72 -14.91 -20.93
N ARG A 38 -7.28 -13.74 -21.28
CA ARG A 38 -6.69 -12.42 -21.10
C ARG A 38 -7.54 -11.62 -20.12
N TYR A 39 -6.90 -10.93 -19.18
CA TYR A 39 -7.57 -10.03 -18.25
C TYR A 39 -6.81 -8.71 -18.18
N ARG A 40 -7.51 -7.59 -18.35
CA ARG A 40 -6.90 -6.26 -18.26
C ARG A 40 -6.72 -5.89 -16.79
N VAL A 41 -5.48 -5.61 -16.38
CA VAL A 41 -5.14 -5.26 -15.00
C VAL A 41 -5.15 -3.74 -14.85
N THR A 42 -6.13 -3.21 -14.13
CA THR A 42 -6.34 -1.77 -13.94
C THR A 42 -5.77 -1.22 -12.64
N GLY A 43 -5.32 -2.07 -11.71
CA GLY A 43 -4.84 -1.66 -10.40
C GLY A 43 -3.69 -2.51 -9.87
N GLY A 44 -3.06 -2.05 -8.79
CA GLY A 44 -1.95 -2.73 -8.11
C GLY A 44 -0.64 -2.75 -8.90
N ALA A 45 0.31 -3.54 -8.40
CA ALA A 45 1.56 -3.89 -9.07
C ALA A 45 1.60 -5.41 -9.30
N ALA A 46 2.38 -5.86 -10.28
CA ALA A 46 2.52 -7.30 -10.54
C ALA A 46 3.21 -7.98 -9.36
N GLN A 47 2.58 -8.99 -8.77
CA GLN A 47 3.19 -9.80 -7.71
C GLN A 47 4.43 -10.53 -8.24
N GLY A 48 5.51 -10.54 -7.46
CA GLY A 48 6.80 -11.08 -7.88
C GLY A 48 7.62 -10.15 -8.76
N SER A 49 7.13 -8.94 -9.06
CA SER A 49 7.96 -7.92 -9.71
C SER A 49 8.91 -7.25 -8.71
N ILE A 50 10.08 -6.84 -9.20
CA ILE A 50 11.11 -6.15 -8.40
C ILE A 50 10.56 -4.83 -7.82
N LEU A 51 9.82 -4.07 -8.63
CA LEU A 51 9.23 -2.80 -8.22
C LEU A 51 7.95 -2.93 -7.38
N GLY A 52 7.35 -4.12 -7.32
CA GLY A 52 6.07 -4.34 -6.63
C GLY A 52 6.11 -3.94 -5.16
N PRO A 53 7.08 -4.43 -4.36
CA PRO A 53 7.22 -4.06 -2.96
C PRO A 53 7.44 -2.56 -2.74
N ASP A 54 8.24 -1.90 -3.57
CA ASP A 54 8.50 -0.46 -3.43
C ASP A 54 7.23 0.36 -3.70
N LEU A 55 6.51 0.02 -4.77
CA LEU A 55 5.22 0.64 -5.12
C LEU A 55 4.16 0.42 -4.03
N TRP A 56 4.17 -0.75 -3.38
CA TRP A 56 3.35 -1.02 -2.21
C TRP A 56 3.72 -0.13 -1.03
N ASN A 57 5.01 -0.07 -0.67
CA ASN A 57 5.51 0.77 0.42
C ASN A 57 5.19 2.26 0.23
N ILE A 58 5.30 2.77 -1.00
CA ILE A 58 4.90 4.15 -1.32
C ILE A 58 3.41 4.37 -1.07
N SER A 59 2.57 3.39 -1.41
CA SER A 59 1.12 3.47 -1.16
C SER A 59 0.82 3.43 0.34
N TYR A 60 1.61 2.67 1.10
CA TYR A 60 1.49 2.52 2.54
C TYR A 60 2.03 3.72 3.33
N ASP A 61 3.05 4.41 2.83
CA ASP A 61 3.67 5.58 3.48
C ASP A 61 2.63 6.68 3.75
N ASP A 62 1.70 6.89 2.82
CA ASP A 62 0.61 7.87 2.99
C ASP A 62 -0.31 7.48 4.17
N ILE A 63 -0.58 6.18 4.38
CA ILE A 63 -1.42 5.69 5.48
C ILE A 63 -0.69 5.84 6.82
N LEU A 64 0.59 5.47 6.88
CA LEU A 64 1.39 5.53 8.12
C LEU A 64 1.64 6.96 8.60
N ARG A 65 1.32 7.96 7.78
CA ARG A 65 1.50 9.38 8.08
C ARG A 65 0.19 10.14 8.27
N LEU A 66 -0.93 9.43 8.33
CA LEU A 66 -2.19 10.04 8.77
C LEU A 66 -1.98 10.67 10.14
N GLU A 67 -2.56 11.86 10.33
CA GLU A 67 -2.57 12.50 11.64
C GLU A 67 -3.35 11.61 12.61
N MET A 68 -2.67 11.18 13.67
CA MET A 68 -3.25 10.35 14.71
C MET A 68 -3.61 11.21 15.92
N PRO A 69 -4.64 10.83 16.69
CA PRO A 69 -4.91 11.42 18.00
C PRO A 69 -3.69 11.38 18.91
N GLU A 70 -3.66 12.26 19.92
CA GLU A 70 -2.61 12.26 20.93
C GLU A 70 -2.43 10.87 21.55
N ASP A 71 -1.19 10.51 21.90
CA ASP A 71 -0.84 9.23 22.49
C ASP A 71 -1.23 8.02 21.60
N THR A 72 -1.37 8.20 20.28
CA THR A 72 -1.65 7.14 19.30
C THR A 72 -0.70 7.21 18.11
N PHE A 73 -0.27 6.06 17.58
CA PHE A 73 0.49 5.99 16.33
C PHE A 73 0.21 4.70 15.56
N LEU A 74 0.57 4.66 14.28
CA LEU A 74 0.42 3.48 13.43
C LEU A 74 1.77 2.78 13.24
N ILE A 75 1.75 1.44 13.22
CA ILE A 75 2.86 0.58 12.79
C ILE A 75 2.34 -0.31 11.67
N GLY A 76 3.10 -0.45 10.59
CA GLY A 76 2.76 -1.34 9.48
C GLY A 76 3.84 -2.38 9.22
N TYR A 77 3.43 -3.56 8.76
CA TYR A 77 4.31 -4.59 8.21
C TYR A 77 3.61 -5.29 7.04
N ALA A 78 4.22 -5.27 5.86
CA ALA A 78 3.60 -5.77 4.63
C ALA A 78 2.18 -5.18 4.43
N ASP A 79 1.13 -6.00 4.53
CA ASP A 79 -0.28 -5.63 4.44
C ASP A 79 -1.00 -5.47 5.79
N ASP A 80 -0.30 -5.70 6.91
CA ASP A 80 -0.82 -5.51 8.26
C ASP A 80 -0.56 -4.08 8.77
N ILE A 81 -1.56 -3.49 9.43
CA ILE A 81 -1.45 -2.22 10.15
C ILE A 81 -1.99 -2.39 11.57
N ALA A 82 -1.22 -1.93 12.55
CA ALA A 82 -1.62 -1.85 13.94
C ALA A 82 -1.67 -0.39 14.40
N ALA A 83 -2.76 0.01 15.05
CA ALA A 83 -2.82 1.25 15.81
C ALA A 83 -2.39 0.97 17.26
N VAL A 84 -1.36 1.67 17.72
CA VAL A 84 -0.88 1.61 19.09
C VAL A 84 -1.44 2.81 19.83
N ILE A 85 -2.27 2.56 20.84
CA ILE A 85 -2.90 3.59 21.69
C ILE A 85 -2.30 3.47 23.09
N THR A 86 -1.60 4.50 23.54
CA THR A 86 -1.05 4.55 24.90
C THR A 86 -2.04 5.25 25.83
N ALA A 87 -2.67 4.52 26.74
CA ALA A 87 -3.51 5.11 27.79
C ALA A 87 -2.70 5.23 29.09
N ARG A 88 -2.65 6.43 29.70
CA ARG A 88 -1.98 6.63 30.99
C ARG A 88 -2.77 6.17 32.22
N ASN A 89 -3.99 5.66 32.07
CA ASN A 89 -4.72 5.01 33.15
C ASN A 89 -5.83 4.10 32.59
N THR A 90 -5.68 2.79 32.75
CA THR A 90 -6.83 1.89 32.72
C THR A 90 -7.36 1.78 34.14
N VAL A 91 -8.43 2.51 34.46
CA VAL A 91 -9.33 2.02 35.51
C VAL A 91 -9.97 0.78 34.90
N VAL A 92 -9.35 -0.38 35.14
CA VAL A 92 -9.91 -1.66 34.74
C VAL A 92 -11.16 -1.84 35.59
N TRP A 93 -12.33 -1.52 35.03
CA TRP A 93 -13.60 -1.92 35.60
C TRP A 93 -13.62 -3.44 35.62
N LYS A 94 -13.27 -4.04 36.78
CA LYS A 94 -13.58 -5.43 37.06
C LYS A 94 -15.10 -5.52 37.10
N MET A 95 -15.69 -6.02 36.02
CA MET A 95 -17.09 -6.40 35.99
C MET A 95 -17.28 -7.47 37.09
N GLY A 96 -18.12 -7.14 38.06
CA GLY A 96 -18.45 -8.01 39.19
C GLY A 96 -19.02 -9.34 38.71
N ARG A 97 -18.79 -10.37 39.53
CA ARG A 97 -19.40 -11.69 39.42
C ARG A 97 -20.93 -11.61 39.40
#